data_AF-A0A843XMF7-F1
#
_entry.id   AF-A0A843XMF7-F1
#
_cell.length_a   1.000
_cell.length_b   1.000
_cell.length_c   1.000
_cell.angle_alpha   90.00
_cell.angle_beta   90.00
_cell.angle_gamma   90.00
#
_symmetry.space_group_name_H-M   'P 1'
#
loop_
_entity.id
_entity.type
_entity.pdbx_description
1 polymer ?
#
loop_
_entity_poly.entity_id
_entity_poly.type
_entity_poly.pdbx_seq_one_letter_code
_entity_poly.pdbx_strand_id
1 'polypeptide(L)'
;MDVGRTFPMNGSLGDTSYAKNSSLQIADLGYASGPNVFSLALAEDIVGAVKEVCQKMTKPVPKFLVFLNDLPSNDFNSIFVGLPDFIDRMVGGRSVDISSFFLMGVPSSFYGRLFPSNSLHFIHSTHSLHWLSQVELEDN
;
A
#
# COMPACT_ATOMS: atom_id res chain seq x y z
N MET A 1 -3.41 35.45 -16.16
CA MET A 1 -3.64 34.73 -14.89
C MET A 1 -2.28 34.22 -14.45
N ASP A 2 -1.78 34.75 -13.35
CA ASP A 2 -0.41 34.50 -12.88
C ASP A 2 -0.40 33.20 -12.05
N VAL A 3 0.36 32.21 -12.49
CA VAL A 3 0.42 30.85 -11.90
C VAL A 3 1.40 30.80 -10.71
N GLY A 4 1.97 31.94 -10.31
CA GLY A 4 3.01 32.07 -9.29
C GLY A 4 2.58 31.98 -7.81
N ARG A 5 1.41 31.43 -7.49
CA ARG A 5 1.00 31.14 -6.10
C ARG A 5 0.83 29.65 -5.85
N THR A 6 1.88 28.88 -6.08
CA THR A 6 2.00 27.57 -5.43
C THR A 6 2.38 27.80 -3.98
N PHE A 7 1.51 27.38 -3.05
CA PHE A 7 1.87 27.27 -1.62
C PHE A 7 3.14 26.41 -1.52
N PRO A 8 4.29 26.97 -1.11
CA PRO A 8 5.46 26.13 -0.90
C PRO A 8 5.15 25.24 0.31
N MET A 9 5.03 23.92 0.09
CA MET A 9 5.07 22.99 1.22
C MET A 9 6.44 23.15 1.88
N ASN A 10 6.46 23.39 3.20
CA ASN A 10 7.68 23.66 3.95
C ASN A 10 8.69 22.51 3.79
N GLY A 11 9.77 22.77 3.04
CA GLY A 11 10.95 21.90 2.93
C GLY A 11 11.97 22.08 4.06
N SER A 12 11.57 22.65 5.21
CA SER A 12 12.46 22.88 6.36
C SER A 12 12.79 21.57 7.09
N LEU A 13 13.94 21.46 7.77
CA LEU A 13 14.37 20.26 8.51
C LEU A 13 13.61 20.01 9.85
N GLY A 14 12.49 20.69 10.07
CA GLY A 14 11.70 20.64 11.32
C GLY A 14 10.83 19.38 11.44
N ASP A 15 10.28 19.12 12.63
CA ASP A 15 9.39 17.96 12.89
C ASP A 15 8.12 17.93 12.01
N THR A 16 7.77 19.06 11.41
CA THR A 16 6.64 19.21 10.47
C THR A 16 7.05 19.12 9.00
N SER A 17 8.30 18.75 8.69
CA SER A 17 8.79 18.67 7.31
C SER A 17 8.12 17.57 6.50
N TYR A 18 7.95 17.79 5.20
CA TYR A 18 7.44 16.77 4.28
C TYR A 18 8.34 15.52 4.25
N ALA A 19 9.66 15.71 4.37
CA ALA A 19 10.64 14.62 4.44
C ALA A 19 10.56 13.81 5.74
N LYS A 20 10.25 14.43 6.89
CA LYS A 20 9.99 13.70 8.15
C LYS A 20 8.60 13.05 8.20
N ASN A 21 7.67 13.49 7.35
CA ASN A 21 6.32 12.92 7.22
C ASN A 21 6.17 12.02 5.98
N SER A 22 7.28 11.51 5.42
CA SER A 22 7.24 10.58 4.29
C SER A 22 6.71 9.23 4.73
N SER A 23 5.65 8.75 4.08
CA SER A 23 5.17 7.38 4.22
C SER A 23 5.82 6.46 3.18
N LEU A 24 6.08 5.22 3.57
CA LEU A 24 6.38 4.14 2.65
C LEU A 24 5.07 3.70 2.00
N GLN A 25 4.96 3.98 0.70
CA GLN A 25 3.78 3.69 -0.11
C GLN A 25 3.97 2.35 -0.83
N ILE A 26 3.09 1.39 -0.54
CA ILE A 26 3.15 0.01 -1.01
C ILE A 26 1.84 -0.32 -1.74
N ALA A 27 1.90 -1.02 -2.86
CA ALA A 27 0.70 -1.53 -3.54
C ALA A 27 0.76 -3.05 -3.72
N ASP A 28 -0.36 -3.75 -3.46
CA ASP A 28 -0.59 -5.15 -3.81
C ASP A 28 -1.59 -5.20 -4.99
N LEU A 29 -1.15 -5.71 -6.14
CA LEU A 29 -1.91 -5.72 -7.40
C LEU A 29 -2.54 -7.08 -7.65
N GLY A 30 -3.87 -7.10 -7.78
CA GLY A 30 -4.68 -8.31 -7.98
C GLY A 30 -4.96 -9.05 -6.68
N TYR A 31 -5.36 -8.30 -5.66
CA TYR A 31 -5.84 -8.80 -4.37
C TYR A 31 -7.13 -9.62 -4.54
N ALA A 32 -7.09 -10.94 -4.36
CA ALA A 32 -8.31 -11.75 -4.43
C ALA A 32 -9.17 -11.64 -3.15
N SER A 33 -10.48 -11.46 -3.30
CA SER A 33 -11.45 -11.64 -2.21
C SER A 33 -11.55 -13.12 -1.77
N GLY A 34 -11.62 -13.32 -0.46
CA GLY A 34 -11.64 -14.62 0.22
C GLY A 34 -11.29 -14.42 1.70
N PRO A 35 -11.30 -15.48 2.55
CA PRO A 35 -10.90 -15.41 3.97
C PRO A 35 -9.40 -15.12 4.18
N ASN A 36 -8.81 -14.29 3.31
CA ASN A 36 -7.40 -14.25 3.00
C ASN A 36 -6.68 -13.32 3.96
N VAL A 37 -6.33 -13.92 5.10
CA VAL A 37 -5.15 -13.63 5.92
C VAL A 37 -3.89 -13.35 5.08
N PHE A 38 -3.81 -13.75 3.80
CA PHE A 38 -2.60 -13.74 2.99
C PHE A 38 -2.08 -12.35 2.55
N SER A 39 -2.91 -11.47 1.96
CA SER A 39 -2.45 -10.11 1.58
C SER A 39 -2.19 -9.23 2.79
N LEU A 40 -2.95 -9.46 3.86
CA LEU A 40 -2.72 -8.83 5.15
C LEU A 40 -1.42 -9.36 5.79
N ALA A 41 -1.18 -10.68 5.77
CA ALA A 41 0.07 -11.30 6.22
C ALA A 41 1.28 -10.78 5.42
N LEU A 42 1.12 -10.56 4.12
CA LEU A 42 2.17 -9.93 3.32
C LEU A 42 2.45 -8.49 3.78
N ALA A 43 1.42 -7.70 4.07
CA ALA A 43 1.61 -6.37 4.63
C ALA A 43 2.31 -6.43 6.00
N GLU A 44 1.94 -7.40 6.85
CA GLU A 44 2.63 -7.73 8.11
C GLU A 44 4.12 -8.05 7.87
N ASP A 45 4.44 -8.91 6.89
CA ASP A 45 5.80 -9.33 6.55
C ASP A 45 6.66 -8.17 6.05
N ILE A 46 6.14 -7.36 5.12
CA ILE A 46 6.83 -6.19 4.58
C ILE A 46 7.11 -5.19 5.70
N VAL A 47 6.11 -4.92 6.54
CA VAL A 47 6.23 -4.00 7.67
C VAL A 47 7.26 -4.52 8.68
N GLY A 48 7.22 -5.81 9.00
CA GLY A 48 8.18 -6.48 9.88
C GLY A 48 9.61 -6.37 9.36
N ALA A 49 9.83 -6.67 8.07
CA ALA A 49 11.13 -6.58 7.43
C ALA A 49 11.68 -5.14 7.42
N VAL A 50 10.85 -4.15 7.06
CA VAL A 50 11.25 -2.73 7.06
C VAL A 50 11.64 -2.28 8.46
N LYS A 51 10.88 -2.69 9.48
CA LYS A 51 11.17 -2.37 10.87
C LYS A 51 12.52 -2.96 11.30
N GLU A 52 12.78 -4.22 11.01
CA GLU A 52 14.03 -4.89 11.38
C GLU A 52 15.23 -4.16 10.76
N VAL A 53 15.12 -3.77 9.49
CA VAL A 53 16.15 -2.98 8.80
C VAL A 53 16.31 -1.61 9.43
N CYS A 54 15.22 -0.90 9.76
CA CYS A 54 15.28 0.40 10.41
C CYS A 54 15.95 0.32 11.80
N GLN A 55 15.64 -0.71 12.58
CA GLN A 55 16.27 -0.96 13.88
C GLN A 55 17.78 -1.21 13.74
N LYS A 56 18.18 -2.08 12.80
CA LYS A 56 19.60 -2.36 12.51
C LYS A 56 20.37 -1.10 12.09
N MET A 57 19.72 -0.21 11.33
CA MET A 57 20.31 1.06 10.89
C MET A 57 20.11 2.23 11.85
N THR A 58 19.47 2.00 13.01
CA THR A 58 19.15 3.04 13.99
C THR A 58 18.34 4.22 13.40
N LYS A 59 17.47 3.92 12.42
CA LYS A 59 16.58 4.89 11.77
C LYS A 59 15.16 4.81 12.32
N PRO A 60 14.39 5.91 12.29
CA PRO A 60 12.98 5.86 12.63
C PRO A 60 12.22 4.97 11.64
N VAL A 61 11.24 4.23 12.14
CA VAL A 61 10.34 3.44 11.31
C VAL A 61 9.38 4.40 10.57
N PRO A 62 9.23 4.29 9.24
CA PRO A 62 8.32 5.15 8.49
C PRO A 62 6.86 4.78 8.74
N LYS A 63 5.96 5.70 8.40
CA LYS A 63 4.52 5.37 8.28
C LYS A 63 4.30 4.50 7.04
N PHE A 64 3.35 3.59 7.08
CA PHE A 64 3.02 2.69 5.98
C PHE A 64 1.68 3.08 5.38
N LEU A 65 1.65 3.22 4.06
CA LEU A 65 0.42 3.39 3.28
C LEU A 65 0.33 2.24 2.28
N VAL A 66 -0.59 1.32 2.54
CA VAL A 66 -0.77 0.10 1.75
C VAL A 66 -2.03 0.24 0.89
N PHE A 67 -1.86 0.04 -0.42
CA PHE A 67 -2.94 0.02 -1.40
C PHE A 67 -3.23 -1.42 -1.80
N LEU A 68 -4.47 -1.86 -1.65
CA LEU A 68 -4.96 -3.14 -2.15
C LEU A 68 -5.73 -2.89 -3.44
N ASN A 69 -5.20 -3.36 -4.56
CA ASN A 69 -5.83 -3.21 -5.86
C ASN A 69 -6.44 -4.53 -6.32
N ASP A 70 -7.67 -4.47 -6.81
CA ASP A 70 -8.27 -5.52 -7.64
C ASP A 70 -9.36 -4.92 -8.54
N LEU A 71 -9.96 -5.75 -9.39
CA LEU A 71 -11.10 -5.39 -10.22
C LEU A 71 -12.28 -4.87 -9.37
N PRO A 72 -13.10 -3.95 -9.90
CA PRO A 72 -14.26 -3.41 -9.18
C PRO A 72 -15.30 -4.46 -8.76
N SER A 73 -15.31 -5.62 -9.42
CA SER A 73 -16.19 -6.75 -9.09
C SER A 73 -15.74 -7.53 -7.86
N ASN A 74 -14.56 -7.27 -7.33
CA ASN A 74 -14.03 -7.94 -6.15
C ASN A 74 -14.72 -7.46 -4.87
N ASP A 75 -14.80 -8.33 -3.86
CA ASP A 75 -15.41 -7.99 -2.57
C ASP A 75 -14.43 -7.28 -1.64
N PHE A 76 -14.32 -5.96 -1.79
CA PHE A 76 -13.54 -5.11 -0.87
C PHE A 76 -14.13 -5.05 0.55
N ASN A 77 -15.42 -5.37 0.76
CA ASN A 77 -16.03 -5.29 2.09
C ASN A 77 -15.44 -6.34 3.02
N SER A 78 -15.13 -7.53 2.51
CA SER A 78 -14.46 -8.59 3.26
C SER A 78 -13.15 -8.13 3.91
N ILE A 79 -12.39 -7.24 3.25
CA ILE A 79 -11.16 -6.64 3.82
C ILE A 79 -11.50 -5.79 5.03
N PHE A 80 -12.46 -4.88 4.90
CA PHE A 80 -12.80 -3.92 5.94
C PHE A 80 -13.41 -4.60 7.17
N VAL A 81 -14.08 -5.74 6.97
CA VAL A 81 -14.56 -6.59 8.07
C VAL A 81 -13.39 -7.23 8.84
N GLY A 82 -12.35 -7.72 8.15
CA GLY A 82 -11.17 -8.33 8.79
C GLY A 82 -10.11 -7.34 9.27
N LEU A 83 -10.26 -6.05 8.95
CA LEU A 83 -9.29 -4.99 9.24
C LEU A 83 -9.03 -4.80 10.75
N PRO A 84 -10.03 -4.79 11.65
CA PRO A 84 -9.79 -4.66 13.08
C PRO A 84 -8.90 -5.77 13.63
N ASP A 85 -9.19 -7.03 13.30
CA ASP A 85 -8.39 -8.19 13.76
C ASP A 85 -6.95 -8.14 13.25
N PHE A 86 -6.77 -7.66 12.02
CA PHE A 86 -5.44 -7.45 11.44
C PHE A 86 -4.66 -6.36 12.16
N ILE A 87 -5.31 -5.23 12.41
CA ILE A 87 -4.74 -4.12 13.16
C ILE A 87 -4.32 -4.60 14.57
N ASP A 88 -5.16 -5.38 15.24
CA ASP A 88 -4.85 -5.95 16.55
C ASP A 88 -3.66 -6.91 16.52
N ARG A 89 -3.48 -7.70 15.46
CA ARG A 89 -2.26 -8.52 15.28
C ARG A 89 -1.01 -7.67 15.07
N MET A 90 -1.11 -6.62 14.26
CA MET A 90 -0.02 -5.68 14.00
C MET A 90 0.43 -4.93 15.25
N VAL A 91 -0.53 -4.52 16.10
CA VAL A 91 -0.25 -3.83 17.38
C VAL A 91 0.14 -4.80 18.49
N GLY A 92 -0.58 -5.92 18.62
CA GLY A 92 -0.36 -6.97 19.61
C GLY A 92 0.98 -7.68 19.45
N GLY A 93 1.48 -7.80 18.20
CA GLY A 93 2.83 -8.24 17.87
C GLY A 93 3.93 -7.21 18.17
N ARG A 94 3.56 -6.02 18.67
CA ARG A 94 4.43 -4.83 18.84
C ARG A 94 5.07 -4.37 17.53
N SER A 95 4.52 -4.72 16.37
CA SER A 95 5.15 -4.47 15.06
C SER A 95 5.18 -2.98 14.74
N VAL A 96 4.05 -2.26 14.83
CA VAL A 96 3.97 -0.82 14.52
C VAL A 96 2.93 -0.13 15.42
N ASP A 97 3.09 1.18 15.65
CA ASP A 97 2.01 2.00 16.22
C ASP A 97 0.85 2.09 15.21
N ILE A 98 -0.37 1.79 15.65
CA ILE A 98 -1.61 1.89 14.84
C ILE A 98 -1.67 3.20 14.05
N SER A 99 -1.18 4.30 14.64
CA SER A 99 -1.19 5.63 14.04
C SER A 99 -0.30 5.75 12.79
N SER A 100 0.52 4.74 12.53
CA SER A 100 1.53 4.68 11.47
C SER A 100 1.19 3.67 10.38
N PHE A 101 0.00 3.07 10.38
CA PHE A 101 -0.45 2.15 9.33
C PHE A 101 -1.77 2.59 8.70
N PHE A 102 -1.79 2.70 7.37
CA PHE A 102 -2.96 3.12 6.58
C PHE A 102 -3.21 2.11 5.47
N LEU A 103 -4.48 1.74 5.28
CA LEU A 103 -4.92 0.81 4.23
C LEU A 103 -5.93 1.51 3.31
N MET A 104 -5.79 1.33 2.00
CA MET A 104 -6.70 1.86 0.99
C MET A 104 -7.04 0.80 -0.05
N GLY A 105 -8.31 0.73 -0.46
CA GLY A 105 -8.74 -0.09 -1.60
C GLY A 105 -8.68 0.70 -2.91
N VAL A 106 -8.26 0.05 -3.99
CA VAL A 106 -8.15 0.64 -5.34
C VAL A 106 -8.89 -0.26 -6.34
N PRO A 107 -10.19 -0.01 -6.59
CA PRO A 107 -11.01 -0.83 -7.49
C PRO A 107 -10.76 -0.45 -8.96
N SER A 108 -9.86 -1.15 -9.64
CA SER A 108 -9.57 -0.95 -11.07
C SER A 108 -8.66 -2.06 -11.61
N SER A 109 -8.63 -2.25 -12.92
CA SER A 109 -7.66 -3.14 -13.55
C SER A 109 -6.24 -2.56 -13.47
N PHE A 110 -5.28 -3.38 -13.04
CA PHE A 110 -3.86 -3.02 -13.07
C PHE A 110 -3.24 -2.97 -14.48
N TYR A 111 -3.99 -3.34 -15.53
CA TYR A 111 -3.59 -3.07 -16.92
C TYR A 111 -3.78 -1.61 -17.33
N GLY A 112 -4.51 -0.83 -16.52
CA GLY A 112 -4.61 0.62 -16.64
C GLY A 112 -3.70 1.37 -15.67
N ARG A 113 -3.80 2.71 -15.68
CA ARG A 113 -3.13 3.55 -14.68
C ARG A 113 -3.91 3.54 -13.38
N LEU A 114 -3.27 3.09 -12.30
CA LEU A 114 -3.84 3.08 -10.95
C LEU A 114 -3.38 4.26 -10.08
N PHE A 115 -2.11 4.66 -10.22
CA PHE A 115 -1.47 5.62 -9.33
C PHE A 115 -0.81 6.78 -10.11
N PRO A 116 -0.65 7.96 -9.48
CA PRO A 116 0.18 9.03 -10.01
C PRO A 116 1.62 8.57 -10.26
N SER A 117 2.34 9.29 -11.11
CA SER A 117 3.76 9.02 -11.32
C SER A 117 4.56 9.28 -10.03
N ASN A 118 5.54 8.41 -9.72
CA ASN A 118 6.43 8.52 -8.56
C ASN A 118 5.72 8.51 -7.19
N SER A 119 4.55 7.88 -7.08
CA SER A 119 3.78 7.82 -5.82
C SER A 119 3.84 6.46 -5.11
N LEU A 120 4.63 5.51 -5.59
CA LEU A 120 4.78 4.20 -4.96
C LEU A 120 6.26 3.89 -4.79
N HIS A 121 6.60 3.32 -3.64
CA HIS A 121 7.96 2.89 -3.32
C HIS A 121 8.15 1.40 -3.57
N PHE A 122 7.08 0.61 -3.41
CA PHE A 122 7.11 -0.83 -3.60
C PHE A 122 5.79 -1.32 -4.19
N ILE A 123 5.89 -2.28 -5.12
CA ILE A 123 4.74 -2.92 -5.77
C ILE A 123 4.93 -4.42 -5.66
N HIS A 124 3.87 -5.09 -5.23
CA HIS A 124 3.78 -6.53 -5.14
C HIS A 124 2.61 -7.03 -5.99
N SER A 125 2.75 -8.24 -6.51
CA SER A 125 1.70 -8.96 -7.20
C SER A 125 1.99 -10.46 -7.10
N THR A 126 1.02 -11.24 -6.65
CA THR A 126 1.13 -12.70 -6.54
C THR A 126 -0.07 -13.35 -7.20
N HIS A 127 0.17 -14.29 -8.12
CA HIS A 127 -0.88 -15.03 -8.84
C HIS A 127 -1.96 -14.17 -9.51
N SER A 128 -1.63 -12.96 -9.97
CA SER A 128 -2.59 -12.11 -10.69
C SER A 128 -2.13 -11.70 -12.10
N LEU A 129 -0.83 -11.60 -12.34
CA LEU A 129 -0.28 -11.22 -13.67
C LEU A 129 -0.55 -12.23 -14.78
N HIS A 130 -0.94 -13.46 -14.48
CA HIS A 130 -1.27 -14.47 -15.49
C HIS A 130 -2.66 -14.24 -16.13
N TRP A 131 -3.51 -13.40 -15.53
CA TRP A 131 -4.82 -13.07 -16.10
C TRP A 131 -4.67 -12.07 -17.23
N LEU A 132 -4.93 -12.47 -18.48
CA LEU A 132 -4.84 -11.57 -19.63
C LEU A 132 -5.92 -10.48 -19.60
N SER A 133 -5.63 -9.32 -20.19
CA SER A 133 -6.58 -8.21 -20.32
C SER A 133 -7.74 -8.49 -21.27
N GLN A 134 -7.53 -9.40 -22.22
CA GLN A 134 -8.49 -9.83 -23.23
C GLN A 134 -8.14 -11.25 -23.69
N VAL A 135 -9.11 -11.94 -24.29
CA VAL A 135 -8.92 -13.28 -24.87
C VAL A 135 -8.02 -13.17 -26.10
N GLU A 136 -7.12 -14.14 -26.30
CA GLU A 136 -6.36 -14.27 -27.54
C GLU A 136 -7.32 -14.68 -28.68
N LEU A 137 -7.32 -13.92 -29.77
CA LEU A 137 -8.06 -14.32 -30.96
C LEU A 137 -7.27 -15.42 -31.66
N GLU A 138 -7.85 -16.62 -31.78
CA GLU A 138 -7.29 -17.66 -32.63
C GLU A 138 -7.37 -17.20 -34.10
N ASP A 139 -6.22 -17.09 -34.77
CA ASP A 139 -6.16 -16.97 -36.23
C ASP A 139 -6.62 -18.30 -36.83
N ASN A 140 -7.87 -18.36 -37.29
CA ASN A 140 -8.45 -19.48 -38.07
C ASN A 140 -7.89 -19.54 -39.50
#